data_AF-A0A2H3E0G9-F1
#
_entry.id   AF-A0A2H3E0G9-F1
#
_cell.length_a   1.000
_cell.length_b   1.000
_cell.length_c   1.000
_cell.angle_alpha   90.00
_cell.angle_beta   90.00
_cell.angle_gamma   90.00
#
_symmetry.space_group_name_H-M   'P 1'
#
loop_
_entity.id
_entity.type
_entity.pdbx_description
1 polymer ?
#
loop_
_entity_poly.entity_id
_entity_poly.type
_entity_poly.pdbx_seq_one_letter_code
_entity_poly.pdbx_strand_id
1 'polypeptide(L)'
;MVDSCPVCHSETKSLFSLPCGHLYCMQCINGMESLDISQIKGSSFKASHCPKCSKLFPRDPLEGTSVPHKFRPYLFSAVREIHIDPDNTGKQENERLSEQLASLQSQCEYMARQIHQKDLQLDKLSQVVVWRKLPSLHFEVYVLGWVFIFILMILGLKQIVYILPKPLSTHRACFQGRCFQ
;
A
#
# COMPACT_ATOMS: atom_id res chain seq x y z
N MET A 1 -1.88 20.00 17.68
CA MET A 1 -1.12 20.64 18.78
C MET A 1 -0.70 22.03 18.31
N VAL A 2 -1.51 23.05 18.59
CA VAL A 2 -1.08 24.44 18.48
C VAL A 2 -1.64 25.16 19.70
N ASP A 3 -1.09 24.82 20.86
CA ASP A 3 -1.46 25.43 22.14
C ASP A 3 -0.40 26.46 22.56
N SER A 4 0.47 26.86 21.63
CA SER A 4 1.55 27.82 21.88
C SER A 4 1.21 29.18 21.26
N CYS A 5 1.37 30.22 22.07
CA CYS A 5 1.26 31.60 21.59
C CYS A 5 2.41 31.89 20.62
N PRO A 6 2.17 32.45 19.43
CA PRO A 6 3.22 32.72 18.44
C PRO A 6 4.18 33.86 18.84
N VAL A 7 3.92 34.56 19.94
CA VAL A 7 4.75 35.68 20.43
C VAL A 7 5.67 35.21 21.56
N CYS A 8 5.12 34.58 22.60
CA CYS A 8 5.91 34.12 23.75
C CYS A 8 6.30 32.65 23.68
N HIS A 9 5.82 31.90 22.67
CA HIS A 9 6.02 30.46 22.51
C HIS A 9 5.64 29.61 23.72
N SER A 10 4.92 30.19 24.68
CA SER A 10 4.49 29.50 25.90
C SER A 10 3.24 28.70 25.62
N GLU A 11 3.17 27.50 26.20
CA GLU A 11 1.97 26.68 26.20
C GLU A 11 0.90 27.33 27.08
N THR A 12 -0.25 27.63 26.49
CA THR A 12 -1.36 28.29 27.19
C THR A 12 -2.67 27.58 26.87
N LYS A 13 -3.45 27.28 27.91
CA LYS A 13 -4.76 26.62 27.77
C LYS A 13 -5.81 27.51 27.09
N SER A 14 -5.62 28.82 27.11
CA SER A 14 -6.57 29.81 26.61
C SER A 14 -5.87 30.74 25.61
N LEU A 15 -6.29 30.66 24.35
CA LEU A 15 -5.91 31.60 23.31
C LEU A 15 -7.07 32.55 23.04
N PHE A 16 -6.75 33.79 22.70
CA PHE A 16 -7.73 34.82 22.41
C PHE A 16 -7.58 35.25 20.95
N SER A 17 -8.70 35.29 20.23
CA SER A 17 -8.74 35.82 18.87
C SER A 17 -8.91 37.33 18.88
N LEU A 18 -8.02 38.00 18.15
CA LEU A 18 -8.22 39.38 17.73
C LEU A 18 -9.31 39.46 16.63
N PRO A 19 -9.89 40.64 16.35
CA PRO A 19 -10.86 40.82 15.26
C PRO A 19 -10.34 40.42 13.87
N CYS A 20 -9.02 40.40 13.69
CA CYS A 20 -8.39 39.95 12.46
C CYS A 20 -8.26 38.41 12.33
N GLY A 21 -8.69 37.66 13.34
CA GLY A 21 -8.65 36.19 13.38
C GLY A 21 -7.35 35.58 13.91
N HIS A 22 -6.34 36.40 14.25
CA HIS A 22 -5.08 35.90 14.82
C HIS A 22 -5.19 35.64 16.33
N LEU A 23 -4.49 34.59 16.78
CA LEU A 23 -4.59 34.06 18.14
C LEU A 23 -3.33 34.38 18.94
N TYR A 24 -3.52 34.85 20.17
CA TYR A 24 -2.46 35.15 21.13
C TYR A 24 -2.92 34.86 22.55
N CYS A 25 -1.98 34.66 23.48
CA CYS A 25 -2.33 34.59 24.90
C CYS A 25 -2.70 35.99 25.45
N MET A 26 -3.49 36.04 26.52
CA MET A 26 -3.94 37.30 27.14
C MET A 26 -2.77 38.19 27.57
N GLN A 27 -1.67 37.61 28.07
CA GLN A 27 -0.48 38.34 28.48
C GLN A 27 0.16 39.09 27.30
N CYS A 28 0.30 38.43 26.14
CA CYS A 28 0.83 39.07 24.94
C CYS A 28 -0.11 40.14 24.40
N ILE A 29 -1.43 39.94 24.45
CA ILE A 29 -2.41 40.96 24.04
C ILE A 29 -2.30 42.21 24.93
N ASN A 30 -2.21 42.02 26.25
CA ASN A 30 -2.08 43.13 27.19
C ASN A 30 -0.72 43.85 27.05
N GLY A 31 0.34 43.12 26.70
CA GLY A 31 1.67 43.66 26.47
C GLY A 31 1.90 44.33 25.11
N MET A 32 0.94 44.31 24.19
CA MET A 32 1.07 45.05 22.92
C MET A 32 1.23 46.56 23.21
N GLU A 33 1.72 47.34 22.25
CA GLU A 33 1.73 48.79 22.37
C GLU A 33 0.31 49.35 22.16
N SER A 34 -0.14 50.23 23.05
CA SER A 34 -1.44 50.90 22.92
C SER A 34 -1.25 52.27 22.28
N LEU A 35 -1.90 52.48 21.12
CA LEU A 35 -2.07 53.78 20.50
C LEU A 35 -3.30 54.45 21.07
N ASP A 36 -3.16 55.71 21.51
CA ASP A 36 -4.30 56.56 21.82
C ASP A 36 -4.78 57.24 20.52
N ILE A 37 -6.00 56.92 20.09
CA ILE A 37 -6.60 57.46 18.86
C ILE A 37 -7.63 58.55 19.22
N SER A 38 -7.57 59.09 20.44
CA SER A 38 -8.48 60.17 20.85
C SER A 38 -8.28 61.45 20.04
N GLN A 39 -9.08 61.62 18.98
CA GLN A 39 -9.27 62.91 18.29
C GLN A 39 -10.48 63.69 18.84
N ILE A 40 -11.29 63.07 19.70
CA ILE A 40 -12.54 63.63 20.21
C ILE A 40 -12.37 63.97 21.69
N LYS A 41 -12.60 65.25 22.04
CA LYS A 41 -12.58 65.76 23.42
C LYS A 41 -13.51 64.94 24.31
N GLY A 42 -12.93 64.17 25.24
CA GLY A 42 -13.66 63.52 26.33
C GLY A 42 -13.68 61.98 26.34
N SER A 43 -13.08 61.31 25.36
CA SER A 43 -12.94 59.85 25.37
C SER A 43 -11.54 59.41 24.94
N SER A 44 -10.76 58.83 25.85
CA SER A 44 -9.51 58.14 25.52
C SER A 44 -9.86 56.78 24.91
N PHE A 45 -9.58 56.60 23.62
CA PHE A 45 -9.85 55.34 22.92
C PHE A 45 -8.53 54.68 22.56
N LYS A 46 -8.24 53.55 23.22
CA LYS A 46 -7.01 52.80 22.96
C LYS A 46 -7.22 51.73 21.91
N ALA A 47 -6.32 51.69 20.94
CA ALA A 47 -6.22 50.66 19.94
C ALA A 47 -4.80 50.07 19.89
N SER A 48 -4.67 48.89 19.30
CA SER A 48 -3.38 48.25 19.10
C SER A 48 -3.27 47.60 17.73
N HIS A 49 -2.04 47.33 17.31
CA HIS A 49 -1.76 46.63 16.07
C HIS A 49 -1.58 45.13 16.32
N CYS A 50 -2.15 44.32 15.43
CA CYS A 50 -1.86 42.89 15.41
C CYS A 50 -0.41 42.64 14.97
N PRO A 51 0.40 41.88 15.72
CA PRO A 51 1.80 41.60 15.36
C PRO A 51 1.98 40.89 14.01
N LYS A 52 0.97 40.15 13.54
CA LYS A 52 1.08 39.32 12.33
C LYS A 52 0.59 40.02 11.05
N CYS A 53 -0.37 40.93 11.16
CA CYS A 53 -0.98 41.56 9.98
C CYS A 53 -1.08 43.09 10.09
N SER A 54 -0.59 43.67 11.19
CA SER A 54 -0.58 45.11 11.48
C SER A 54 -1.94 45.79 11.47
N LYS A 55 -3.04 45.05 11.36
CA LYS A 55 -4.40 45.59 11.45
C LYS A 55 -4.66 46.17 12.84
N LEU A 56 -5.24 47.36 12.87
CA LEU A 56 -5.70 48.02 14.08
C LEU A 56 -6.92 47.33 14.66
N PHE A 57 -6.98 47.22 15.98
CA PHE A 57 -8.15 46.74 16.69
C PHE A 57 -8.38 47.54 18.00
N PRO A 58 -9.65 47.75 18.40
CA PRO A 58 -9.98 48.35 19.69
C PRO A 58 -9.55 47.44 20.84
N ARG A 59 -8.90 48.00 21.87
CA ARG A 59 -8.71 47.30 23.14
C ARG A 59 -9.82 47.58 24.13
N ASP A 60 -10.19 48.83 24.23
CA ASP A 60 -11.17 49.24 25.22
C ASP A 60 -12.58 48.89 24.72
N PRO A 61 -13.45 48.38 25.60
CA PRO A 61 -14.87 48.34 25.31
C PRO A 61 -15.35 49.75 24.93
N LEU A 62 -16.27 49.84 23.98
CA LEU A 62 -16.96 51.10 23.66
C LEU A 62 -17.79 51.52 24.90
N GLU A 63 -17.17 52.23 25.83
CA GLU A 63 -17.77 52.66 27.08
C GLU A 63 -18.82 53.77 26.84
N GLY A 64 -20.08 53.40 27.07
CA GLY A 64 -21.05 54.19 27.83
C GLY A 64 -21.77 55.36 27.15
N THR A 65 -21.08 56.28 26.47
CA THR A 65 -21.70 57.57 26.07
C THR A 65 -21.87 57.75 24.57
N SER A 66 -21.08 57.04 23.74
CA SER A 66 -21.16 57.14 22.27
C SER A 66 -22.18 56.19 21.64
N VAL A 67 -22.58 55.12 22.35
CA VAL A 67 -23.49 54.10 21.82
C VAL A 67 -24.87 54.15 22.52
N PRO A 68 -25.96 54.39 21.76
CA PRO A 68 -27.32 54.35 22.29
C PRO A 68 -27.64 53.03 23.00
N HIS A 69 -28.44 53.09 24.08
CA HIS A 69 -28.76 51.94 24.94
C HIS A 69 -29.28 50.71 24.16
N LYS A 70 -30.07 50.95 23.10
CA LYS A 70 -30.62 49.90 22.23
C LYS A 70 -29.58 49.04 21.51
N PHE A 71 -28.36 49.57 21.31
CA PHE A 71 -27.30 48.87 20.59
C PHE A 71 -26.28 48.19 21.51
N ARG A 72 -26.26 48.53 22.81
CA ARG A 72 -25.32 47.95 23.78
C ARG A 72 -25.36 46.42 23.87
N PRO A 73 -26.53 45.74 23.80
CA PRO A 73 -26.57 44.27 23.82
C PRO A 73 -25.89 43.61 22.61
N TYR A 74 -25.68 44.36 21.52
CA TYR A 74 -25.08 43.86 20.29
C TYR A 74 -23.58 44.24 20.17
N LEU A 75 -23.03 44.94 21.15
CA LEU A 75 -21.60 45.23 21.22
C LEU A 75 -20.88 44.03 21.82
N PHE A 76 -20.10 43.35 20.99
CA PHE A 76 -19.22 42.29 21.43
C PHE A 76 -17.83 42.85 21.71
N SER A 77 -17.13 42.27 22.70
CA SER A 77 -15.70 42.49 22.86
C SER A 77 -14.99 42.18 21.55
N ALA A 78 -14.07 43.08 21.16
CA ALA A 78 -13.22 42.89 20.00
C ALA A 78 -12.31 41.66 20.15
N VAL A 79 -11.88 41.38 21.39
CA VAL A 79 -11.07 40.22 21.74
C VAL A 79 -11.98 39.14 22.31
N ARG A 80 -11.93 37.94 21.72
CA ARG A 80 -12.75 36.78 22.11
C ARG A 80 -11.87 35.65 22.61
N GLU A 81 -12.27 35.01 23.69
CA GLU A 81 -11.61 33.79 24.18
C GLU A 81 -11.99 32.59 23.29
N ILE A 82 -10.99 31.79 22.94
CA ILE A 82 -11.18 30.51 22.27
C ILE A 82 -10.88 29.41 23.27
N HIS A 83 -11.89 28.60 23.54
CA HIS A 83 -11.73 27.33 24.20
C HIS A 83 -11.39 26.28 23.15
N ILE A 84 -10.12 25.87 23.08
CA ILE A 84 -9.73 24.68 22.32
C ILE A 84 -9.98 23.52 23.26
N ASP A 85 -11.07 22.78 23.04
CA ASP A 85 -11.34 21.56 23.79
C ASP A 85 -10.25 20.55 23.43
N PRO A 86 -9.41 20.11 24.38
CA PRO A 86 -8.41 19.08 24.13
C PRO A 86 -9.10 17.72 23.99
N ASP A 87 -9.75 17.55 22.85
CA ASP A 87 -10.30 16.36 22.21
C ASP A 87 -10.29 15.06 23.04
N ASN A 88 -11.29 14.88 23.91
CA ASN A 88 -11.66 13.54 24.40
C ASN A 88 -12.09 12.64 23.24
N THR A 89 -12.73 13.22 22.22
CA THR A 89 -13.18 12.56 20.99
C THR A 89 -12.01 12.06 20.15
N GLY A 90 -11.03 12.94 19.88
CA GLY A 90 -9.84 12.58 19.09
C GLY A 90 -8.97 11.53 19.77
N LYS A 91 -8.89 11.53 21.11
CA LYS A 91 -8.19 10.48 21.86
C LYS A 91 -8.92 9.13 21.76
N GLN A 92 -10.24 9.13 21.95
CA GLN A 92 -11.06 7.92 21.86
C GLN A 92 -11.05 7.33 20.44
N GLU A 93 -11.09 8.17 19.41
CA GLU A 93 -11.05 7.73 18.01
C GLU A 93 -9.69 7.15 17.63
N ASN A 94 -8.59 7.76 18.09
CA ASN A 94 -7.24 7.20 17.89
C ASN A 94 -7.06 5.85 18.59
N GLU A 95 -7.56 5.71 19.83
CA GLU A 95 -7.52 4.42 20.55
C GLU A 95 -8.29 3.35 19.76
N ARG A 96 -9.53 3.64 19.32
CA ARG A 96 -10.31 2.72 18.47
C ARG A 96 -9.61 2.36 17.16
N LEU A 97 -9.04 3.34 16.46
CA LEU A 97 -8.30 3.11 15.22
C LEU A 97 -7.08 2.22 15.43
N SER A 98 -6.35 2.42 16.53
CA SER A 98 -5.19 1.60 16.88
C SER A 98 -5.55 0.15 17.19
N GLU A 99 -6.67 -0.08 17.89
CA GLU A 99 -7.22 -1.42 18.12
C GLU A 99 -7.63 -2.10 16.82
N GLN A 100 -8.31 -1.35 15.93
CA GLN A 100 -8.70 -1.85 14.61
C GLN A 100 -7.47 -2.25 13.79
N LEU A 101 -6.41 -1.43 13.77
CA LEU A 101 -5.16 -1.74 13.08
C LEU A 101 -4.50 -3.01 13.64
N ALA A 102 -4.43 -3.16 14.97
CA ALA A 102 -3.87 -4.35 15.60
C ALA A 102 -4.68 -5.61 15.23
N SER A 103 -6.02 -5.51 15.25
CA SER A 103 -6.89 -6.61 14.85
C SER A 103 -6.70 -7.00 13.39
N LEU A 104 -6.63 -6.02 12.48
CA LEU A 104 -6.47 -6.25 11.05
C LEU A 104 -5.09 -6.84 10.74
N GLN A 105 -4.04 -6.37 11.40
CA GLN A 105 -2.69 -6.91 11.26
C GLN A 105 -2.64 -8.39 11.68
N SER A 106 -3.28 -8.74 12.79
CA SER A 106 -3.37 -10.13 13.23
C SER A 106 -4.11 -11.03 12.23
N GLN A 107 -5.16 -10.50 11.59
CA GLN A 107 -5.91 -11.22 10.53
C GLN A 107 -5.05 -11.43 9.28
N CYS A 108 -4.31 -10.40 8.84
CA CYS A 108 -3.39 -10.51 7.72
C CYS A 108 -2.31 -11.57 7.99
N GLU A 109 -1.70 -11.58 9.18
CA GLU A 109 -0.71 -12.58 9.56
C GLU A 109 -1.30 -14.00 9.59
N TYR A 110 -2.52 -14.15 10.11
CA TYR A 110 -3.21 -15.43 10.10
C TYR A 110 -3.46 -15.93 8.67
N MET A 111 -3.97 -15.06 7.80
CA MET A 111 -4.21 -15.38 6.39
C MET A 111 -2.92 -15.74 5.65
N ALA A 112 -1.82 -15.03 5.91
CA ALA A 112 -0.51 -15.34 5.34
C ALA A 112 -0.03 -16.74 5.73
N ARG A 113 -0.22 -17.15 7.00
CA ARG A 113 0.10 -18.51 7.46
C ARG A 113 -0.75 -19.57 6.76
N GLN A 114 -2.04 -19.30 6.55
CA GLN A 114 -2.95 -20.20 5.85
C GLN A 114 -2.53 -20.41 4.39
N ILE A 115 -2.16 -19.32 3.69
CA ILE A 115 -1.64 -19.39 2.32
C ILE A 115 -0.38 -20.26 2.29
N HIS A 116 0.59 -19.97 3.17
CA HIS A 116 1.84 -20.74 3.25
C HIS A 116 1.60 -22.24 3.50
N GLN A 117 0.66 -22.59 4.37
CA GLN A 117 0.30 -23.99 4.62
C GLN A 117 -0.30 -24.66 3.36
N LYS A 118 -1.15 -23.95 2.61
CA LYS A 118 -1.74 -24.46 1.37
C LYS A 118 -0.67 -24.64 0.29
N ASP A 119 0.28 -23.73 0.17
CA ASP A 119 1.41 -23.84 -0.76
C ASP A 119 2.25 -25.09 -0.46
N LEU A 120 2.58 -25.33 0.82
CA LEU A 120 3.28 -26.55 1.23
C LEU A 120 2.48 -27.83 0.92
N GLN A 121 1.14 -27.79 1.01
CA GLN A 121 0.29 -28.92 0.62
C GLN A 121 0.32 -29.15 -0.90
N LEU A 122 0.28 -28.07 -1.69
CA LEU A 122 0.39 -28.14 -3.14
C LEU A 122 1.75 -28.70 -3.58
N ASP A 123 2.85 -28.31 -2.94
CA ASP A 123 4.18 -28.85 -3.22
C ASP A 123 4.29 -30.35 -2.94
N LYS A 124 3.68 -30.83 -1.84
CA LYS A 124 3.62 -32.27 -1.56
C LYS A 124 2.83 -33.02 -2.63
N LEU A 125 1.70 -32.48 -3.07
CA LEU A 125 0.88 -33.08 -4.12
C LEU A 125 1.58 -33.06 -5.48
N SER A 126 2.25 -31.95 -5.82
CA SER A 126 2.98 -31.80 -7.09
C SER A 126 4.11 -32.82 -7.18
N GLN A 127 4.88 -33.03 -6.11
CA GLN A 127 5.90 -34.09 -6.07
C GLN A 127 5.28 -35.46 -6.34
N VAL A 128 4.20 -35.83 -5.64
CA VAL A 128 3.54 -37.14 -5.84
C VAL A 128 3.04 -37.33 -7.28
N VAL A 129 2.47 -36.29 -7.90
CA VAL A 129 1.98 -36.34 -9.29
C VAL A 129 3.13 -36.48 -10.29
N VAL A 130 4.23 -35.75 -10.09
CA VAL A 130 5.43 -35.82 -10.95
C VAL A 130 6.05 -37.22 -10.89
N TRP A 131 6.23 -37.78 -9.69
CA TRP A 131 6.80 -39.12 -9.53
C TRP A 131 5.92 -40.25 -10.08
N ARG A 132 4.59 -40.09 -10.08
CA ARG A 132 3.68 -41.08 -10.70
C ARG A 132 3.67 -41.06 -12.24
N LYS A 133 3.95 -39.90 -12.86
CA LYS A 133 3.92 -39.75 -14.33
C LYS A 133 5.25 -39.99 -15.04
N LEU A 134 6.38 -39.81 -14.36
CA LEU A 134 7.71 -40.01 -14.98
C LEU A 134 8.00 -41.45 -15.44
N PRO A 135 7.72 -42.51 -14.67
CA PRO A 135 8.07 -43.87 -15.09
C PRO A 135 7.20 -44.41 -16.25
N SER A 136 5.96 -43.94 -16.40
CA SER A 136 5.09 -44.38 -17.51
C SER A 136 5.57 -43.86 -18.87
N LEU A 137 6.09 -42.63 -18.94
CA LEU A 137 6.61 -42.08 -20.19
C LEU A 137 7.93 -42.74 -20.60
N HIS A 138 8.80 -43.04 -19.63
CA HIS A 138 10.09 -43.66 -19.92
C HIS A 138 9.95 -45.10 -20.42
N PHE A 139 8.91 -45.83 -19.97
CA PHE A 139 8.61 -47.17 -20.44
C PHE A 139 8.09 -47.18 -21.88
N GLU A 140 7.16 -46.29 -22.25
CA GLU A 140 6.64 -46.22 -23.64
C GLU A 140 7.72 -45.87 -24.65
N VAL A 141 8.57 -44.88 -24.35
CA VAL A 141 9.65 -44.47 -25.27
C VAL A 141 10.68 -45.58 -25.43
N TYR A 142 11.01 -46.29 -24.34
CA TYR A 142 11.95 -47.42 -24.39
C TYR A 142 11.38 -48.58 -25.21
N VAL A 143 10.13 -48.99 -24.96
CA VAL A 143 9.48 -50.10 -25.70
C VAL A 143 9.34 -49.76 -27.18
N LEU A 144 8.88 -48.56 -27.53
CA LEU A 144 8.78 -48.12 -28.92
C LEU A 144 10.15 -48.03 -29.61
N GLY A 145 11.17 -47.58 -28.89
CA GLY A 145 12.55 -47.55 -29.37
C GLY A 145 13.07 -48.95 -29.71
N TRP A 146 12.87 -49.92 -28.83
CA TRP A 146 13.26 -51.32 -29.07
C TRP A 146 12.48 -51.96 -30.21
N VAL A 147 11.17 -51.73 -30.30
CA VAL A 147 10.34 -52.23 -31.40
C VAL A 147 10.82 -51.65 -32.74
N PHE A 148 11.17 -50.36 -32.79
CA PHE A 148 11.70 -49.73 -33.99
C PHE A 148 13.05 -50.33 -34.42
N ILE A 149 13.98 -50.54 -33.47
CA ILE A 149 15.26 -51.22 -33.74
C ILE A 149 15.02 -52.64 -34.27
N PHE A 150 14.09 -53.38 -33.67
CA PHE A 150 13.76 -54.74 -34.09
C PHE A 150 13.18 -54.79 -35.51
N ILE A 151 12.29 -53.84 -35.85
CA ILE A 151 11.73 -53.69 -37.20
C ILE A 151 12.85 -53.36 -38.21
N LEU A 152 13.75 -52.43 -37.88
CA LEU A 152 14.90 -52.11 -38.74
C LEU A 152 15.81 -53.33 -38.95
N MET A 153 16.03 -54.14 -37.92
CA MET A 153 16.83 -55.37 -38.03
C MET A 153 16.17 -56.39 -38.97
N ILE A 154 14.85 -56.61 -38.84
CA ILE A 154 14.10 -57.51 -39.74
C ILE A 154 14.08 -56.99 -41.18
N LEU A 155 13.91 -55.68 -41.37
CA LEU A 155 13.93 -55.06 -42.70
C LEU A 155 15.34 -55.08 -43.32
N GLY A 156 16.39 -54.89 -42.52
CA GLY A 156 17.78 -55.03 -42.95
C GLY A 156 18.12 -56.47 -43.36
N LEU A 157 17.63 -57.47 -42.62
CA LEU A 157 17.73 -58.89 -42.99
C LEU A 157 17.01 -59.19 -44.31
N LYS A 158 15.87 -58.55 -44.59
CA LYS A 158 15.20 -58.67 -45.89
C LYS A 158 16.02 -58.12 -47.04
N GLN A 159 16.76 -57.01 -46.88
CA GLN A 159 17.63 -56.50 -47.94
C GLN A 159 18.80 -57.44 -48.24
N ILE A 160 19.35 -58.13 -47.23
CA ILE A 160 20.44 -59.10 -47.41
C ILE A 160 19.98 -60.33 -48.22
N VAL A 161 18.73 -60.77 -48.05
CA VAL A 161 18.16 -61.90 -48.82
C VAL A 161 17.96 -61.55 -50.31
N TYR A 162 17.74 -60.29 -50.66
CA TYR A 162 17.58 -59.85 -52.06
C TYR A 162 18.90 -59.66 -52.82
N ILE A 163 20.05 -59.70 -52.13
CA ILE A 163 21.39 -59.53 -52.74
C ILE A 163 22.10 -60.88 -52.98
N LEU A 164 21.56 -62.02 -52.54
CA LEU A 164 22.12 -63.32 -52.94
C LEU A 164 21.80 -63.62 -54.43
N PRO A 165 22.80 -63.76 -55.31
CA PRO A 165 22.57 -64.12 -56.70
C PRO A 165 22.02 -65.54 -56.80
N LYS A 166 21.00 -65.73 -57.64
CA LYS A 166 20.44 -67.03 -58.00
C LYS A 166 21.56 -67.99 -58.43
N PRO A 167 21.62 -69.24 -57.94
CA PRO A 167 22.58 -70.21 -58.43
C PRO A 167 22.26 -70.58 -59.89
N LEU A 168 23.23 -70.36 -60.78
CA LEU A 168 23.27 -70.88 -62.14
C LEU A 168 23.39 -72.41 -62.10
N SER A 169 22.40 -73.10 -62.64
CA SER A 169 22.48 -74.52 -63.04
C SER A 169 21.74 -74.64 -64.37
N THR A 170 22.19 -75.32 -65.43
CA THR A 170 23.37 -76.13 -65.71
C THR A 170 23.28 -76.38 -67.22
N HIS A 171 24.24 -75.93 -68.01
CA HIS A 171 24.34 -76.37 -69.41
C HIS A 171 25.01 -77.75 -69.42
N ARG A 172 24.32 -78.75 -69.96
CA ARG A 172 24.84 -80.09 -70.26
C ARG A 172 25.99 -79.99 -71.27
N ALA A 173 27.14 -80.55 -70.94
CA ALA A 173 28.09 -81.08 -71.92
C ALA A 173 28.34 -82.55 -71.57
N CYS A 174 27.94 -83.42 -72.49
CA CYS A 174 28.09 -84.87 -72.44
C CYS A 174 29.50 -85.21 -72.92
N PHE A 175 30.28 -85.96 -72.14
CA PHE A 175 31.47 -86.65 -72.64
C PHE A 175 31.36 -88.13 -72.29
N GLN A 176 31.63 -88.96 -73.29
CA GLN A 176 31.34 -90.39 -73.37
C GLN A 176 32.00 -91.21 -72.26
N GLY A 177 31.23 -92.17 -71.74
CA GLY A 177 31.76 -93.51 -71.48
C GLY A 177 31.87 -93.92 -70.02
N ARG A 178 30.75 -94.33 -69.41
CA ARG A 178 30.51 -95.71 -68.93
C ARG A 178 29.26 -95.75 -68.04
N CYS A 179 28.34 -96.64 -68.40
CA CYS A 179 27.20 -97.04 -67.59
C CYS A 179 27.63 -98.15 -66.62
N PHE A 180 27.00 -98.23 -65.45
CA PHE A 180 26.79 -99.49 -64.74
C PHE A 180 25.39 -99.49 -64.09
N GLN A 181 24.62 -100.50 -64.51
CA GLN A 181 23.32 -101.04 -64.08
C GLN A 181 22.13 -100.10 -63.83
#